data_AF-A0A5B7K3C6-F1
#
_entry.id   AF-A0A5B7K3C6-F1
#
_cell.length_a   1.000
_cell.length_b   1.000
_cell.length_c   1.000
_cell.angle_alpha   90.00
_cell.angle_beta   90.00
_cell.angle_gamma   90.00
#
_symmetry.space_group_name_H-M   'P 1'
#
loop_
_entity.id
_entity.type
_entity.pdbx_description
1 polymer ?
#
loop_
_entity_poly.entity_id
_entity_poly.type
_entity_poly.pdbx_seq_one_letter_code
_entity_poly.pdbx_strand_id
1 'polypeptide(L)'
;MDTPNAALYAKVGHGGLGVPQLRTKVPAMKRGILERLAKSSDAKVARIAEAILLPLGPSAKELEEQVARANNDQLYTTADGRGLSGCGSSPPTHEWVDDGSRLMRGSTYVHAIKTRLGVVNTSMRASRGRPGAPVLCDLGCGRPESLGHLLQSCPKLAPERTRRHNHVLDLVVKQLTSKGLQMLREYSIRTRAGVRIPNVVVWGHEGAVVLDVQIVADN
;
A
#
# COMPACT_ATOMS: atom_id res chain seq x y z
N MET A 1 -12.43 19.25 4.84
CA MET A 1 -10.99 19.01 5.04
C MET A 1 -10.73 17.58 4.57
N ASP A 2 -10.00 17.41 3.47
CA ASP A 2 -9.70 16.11 2.86
C ASP A 2 -8.59 15.41 3.66
N THR A 3 -8.95 14.92 4.85
CA THR A 3 -8.07 14.10 5.68
C THR A 3 -8.31 12.65 5.29
N PRO A 4 -7.27 11.88 4.94
CA PRO A 4 -7.42 10.48 4.56
C PRO A 4 -7.67 9.62 5.81
N ASN A 5 -8.79 9.85 6.50
CA ASN A 5 -9.17 9.11 7.71
C ASN A 5 -9.26 7.60 7.43
N ALA A 6 -9.73 7.23 6.24
CA ALA A 6 -9.75 5.85 5.79
C ALA A 6 -8.34 5.23 5.72
N ALA A 7 -7.31 6.01 5.36
CA ALA A 7 -5.92 5.51 5.32
C ALA A 7 -5.37 5.19 6.72
N LEU A 8 -5.82 5.90 7.76
CA LEU A 8 -5.44 5.57 9.15
C LEU A 8 -5.97 4.19 9.54
N TYR A 9 -7.24 3.92 9.22
CA TYR A 9 -7.98 2.76 9.73
C TYR A 9 -7.96 1.52 8.83
N ALA A 10 -7.75 1.68 7.52
CA ALA A 10 -7.59 0.56 6.62
C ALA A 10 -6.38 -0.29 7.04
N LYS A 11 -6.47 -1.61 6.85
CA LYS A 11 -5.40 -2.54 7.22
C LYS A 11 -4.14 -2.27 6.40
N VAL A 12 -2.97 -2.57 6.97
CA VAL A 12 -1.67 -2.43 6.31
C VAL A 12 -1.62 -3.17 4.97
N GLY A 13 -2.04 -4.43 4.95
CA GLY A 13 -2.14 -5.24 3.73
C GLY A 13 -3.10 -4.69 2.68
N HIS A 14 -3.95 -3.71 3.02
CA HIS A 14 -4.92 -3.07 2.12
C HIS A 14 -4.56 -1.61 1.79
N GLY A 15 -3.36 -1.15 2.17
CA GLY A 15 -2.89 0.19 1.84
C GLY A 15 -2.82 1.16 3.01
N GLY A 16 -3.56 0.90 4.09
CA GLY A 16 -3.63 1.80 5.24
C GLY A 16 -2.49 1.64 6.25
N LEU A 17 -2.70 2.21 7.44
CA LEU A 17 -1.78 2.19 8.58
C LEU A 17 -2.19 1.21 9.68
N GLY A 18 -3.38 0.61 9.59
CA GLY A 18 -3.86 -0.37 10.57
C GLY A 18 -4.18 0.19 11.96
N VAL A 19 -4.33 1.51 12.12
CA VAL A 19 -4.69 2.11 13.40
C VAL A 19 -6.10 1.68 13.79
N PRO A 20 -6.33 1.15 15.01
CA PRO A 20 -7.66 0.75 15.44
C PRO A 20 -8.62 1.96 15.52
N GLN A 21 -9.75 1.88 14.81
CA GLN A 21 -10.82 2.85 14.95
C GLN A 21 -11.65 2.52 16.20
N LEU A 22 -11.38 3.17 17.33
CA LEU A 22 -12.01 2.84 18.62
C LEU A 22 -13.55 2.89 18.58
N ARG A 23 -14.13 3.83 17.82
CA ARG A 23 -15.58 3.97 17.64
C ARG A 23 -16.25 2.68 17.15
N THR A 24 -15.57 1.90 16.32
CA THR A 24 -16.09 0.65 15.74
C THR A 24 -15.51 -0.59 16.40
N LYS A 25 -14.23 -0.54 16.82
CA LYS A 25 -13.54 -1.65 17.48
C LYS A 25 -14.09 -1.96 18.87
N VAL A 26 -14.40 -0.94 19.68
CA VAL A 26 -14.91 -1.14 21.06
C VAL A 26 -16.28 -1.84 21.06
N PRO A 27 -17.28 -1.43 20.24
CA PRO A 27 -18.54 -2.17 20.12
C PRO A 27 -18.34 -3.62 19.68
N ALA A 28 -17.47 -3.89 18.69
CA ALA A 28 -17.18 -5.25 18.24
C ALA A 28 -16.56 -6.10 19.35
N MET A 29 -15.61 -5.55 20.12
CA MET A 29 -15.03 -6.23 21.28
C MET A 29 -16.08 -6.55 22.36
N LYS A 30 -16.97 -5.60 22.68
CA LYS A 30 -18.07 -5.81 23.64
C LYS A 30 -19.02 -6.91 23.14
N ARG A 31 -19.37 -6.90 21.85
CA ARG A 31 -20.19 -7.94 21.22
C ARG A 31 -19.51 -9.31 21.34
N GLY A 32 -18.22 -9.41 21.03
CA GLY A 32 -17.47 -10.66 21.11
C GLY A 32 -17.32 -11.21 22.53
N ILE A 33 -17.23 -10.32 23.53
CA ILE A 33 -17.30 -10.71 24.95
C ILE A 33 -18.65 -11.35 25.26
N LEU A 34 -19.75 -10.68 24.88
CA LEU A 34 -21.10 -11.18 25.11
C LEU A 34 -21.37 -12.51 24.38
N GLU A 35 -20.90 -12.66 23.15
CA GLU A 35 -20.99 -13.91 22.37
C GLU A 35 -20.26 -15.08 23.04
N ARG A 36 -19.13 -14.82 23.71
CA ARG A 36 -18.42 -15.84 24.50
C ARG A 36 -19.14 -16.14 25.81
N LEU A 37 -19.65 -15.12 26.50
CA LEU A 37 -20.40 -15.29 27.74
C LEU A 37 -21.72 -16.04 27.52
N ALA A 38 -22.37 -15.86 26.38
CA ALA A 38 -23.56 -16.63 25.98
C ALA A 38 -23.27 -18.14 25.83
N LYS A 39 -22.00 -18.52 25.62
CA LYS A 39 -21.54 -19.91 25.54
C LYS A 39 -20.91 -20.41 26.85
N SER A 40 -21.08 -19.67 27.94
CA SER A 40 -20.56 -20.04 29.25
C SER A 40 -21.22 -21.31 29.78
N SER A 41 -20.49 -22.09 30.59
CA SER A 41 -21.05 -23.22 31.33
C SER A 41 -21.98 -22.79 32.47
N ASP A 42 -21.85 -21.55 32.97
CA ASP A 42 -22.77 -20.98 33.95
C ASP A 42 -24.07 -20.52 33.25
N ALA A 43 -25.17 -21.21 33.55
CA ALA A 43 -26.46 -20.96 32.94
C ALA A 43 -27.00 -19.53 33.19
N LYS A 44 -26.74 -18.93 34.35
CA LYS A 44 -27.20 -17.56 34.65
C LYS A 44 -26.44 -16.56 33.79
N VAL A 45 -25.12 -16.71 33.70
CA VAL A 45 -24.27 -15.85 32.88
C VAL A 45 -24.65 -15.97 31.40
N ALA A 46 -24.86 -17.19 30.90
CA ALA A 46 -25.27 -17.44 29.53
C ALA A 46 -26.61 -16.76 29.20
N ARG A 47 -27.63 -16.95 30.05
CA ARG A 47 -28.96 -16.34 29.88
C ARG A 47 -28.92 -14.81 29.86
N ILE A 48 -28.13 -14.20 30.76
CA ILE A 48 -27.98 -12.73 30.82
C ILE A 48 -27.30 -12.22 29.53
N ALA A 49 -26.24 -12.88 29.09
CA ALA A 49 -25.55 -12.49 27.86
C ALA A 49 -26.45 -12.64 26.63
N GLU A 50 -27.19 -13.74 26.49
CA GLU A 50 -28.19 -13.94 25.45
C GLU A 50 -29.24 -12.82 25.42
N ALA A 51 -29.75 -12.42 26.59
CA ALA A 51 -30.74 -11.35 26.70
C ALA A 51 -30.18 -10.00 26.23
N ILE A 52 -28.92 -9.68 26.57
CA ILE A 52 -28.24 -8.45 26.11
C ILE A 52 -27.97 -8.48 24.59
N LEU A 53 -27.75 -9.68 24.02
CA LEU A 53 -27.51 -9.84 22.59
C LEU A 53 -28.76 -9.63 21.73
N LEU A 54 -29.96 -9.50 22.32
CA LEU A 54 -31.22 -9.24 21.64
C LEU A 54 -31.47 -7.73 21.44
N PRO A 55 -31.96 -7.31 20.25
CA PRO A 55 -32.28 -8.13 19.10
C PRO A 55 -31.01 -8.67 18.41
N LEU A 56 -31.15 -9.82 17.75
CA LEU A 56 -30.06 -10.44 16.97
C LEU A 56 -29.54 -9.43 15.94
N GLY A 57 -28.30 -8.97 16.17
CA GLY A 57 -27.53 -8.15 15.24
C GLY A 57 -26.32 -8.89 14.70
N PRO A 58 -25.51 -8.23 13.86
CA PRO A 58 -24.28 -8.80 13.34
C PRO A 58 -23.37 -9.26 14.49
N SER A 59 -22.67 -10.36 14.25
CA SER A 59 -21.65 -10.87 15.14
C SER A 59 -20.46 -9.92 15.24
N ALA A 60 -19.63 -10.09 16.27
CA ALA A 60 -18.39 -9.33 16.41
C ALA A 60 -17.51 -9.44 15.16
N LYS A 61 -17.41 -10.64 14.57
CA LYS A 61 -16.67 -10.89 13.34
C LYS A 61 -17.26 -10.13 12.14
N GLU A 62 -18.58 -10.20 11.97
CA GLU A 62 -19.25 -9.49 10.86
C GLU A 62 -19.11 -7.97 10.98
N LEU A 63 -19.18 -7.42 12.19
CA LEU A 63 -18.94 -6.00 12.45
C LEU A 63 -17.51 -5.60 12.04
N GLU A 64 -16.51 -6.39 12.43
CA GLU A 64 -15.10 -6.12 12.06
C GLU A 64 -14.87 -6.18 10.55
N GLU A 65 -15.48 -7.16 9.88
CA GLU A 65 -15.39 -7.30 8.42
C GLU A 65 -16.10 -6.18 7.67
N GLN A 66 -17.30 -5.78 8.12
CA GLN A 66 -18.04 -4.66 7.54
C GLN A 66 -17.25 -3.35 7.65
N VAL A 67 -16.65 -3.09 8.82
CA VAL A 67 -15.81 -1.91 9.05
C VAL A 67 -14.55 -1.96 8.19
N ALA A 68 -13.89 -3.12 8.08
CA ALA A 68 -12.71 -3.28 7.24
C ALA A 68 -13.04 -2.99 5.76
N ARG A 69 -14.16 -3.52 5.24
CA ARG A 69 -14.64 -3.24 3.88
C ARG A 69 -14.93 -1.76 3.69
N ALA A 70 -15.70 -1.15 4.59
CA ALA A 70 -16.04 0.27 4.53
C ALA A 70 -14.80 1.18 4.51
N ASN A 71 -13.80 0.88 5.33
CA ASN A 71 -12.54 1.63 5.34
C ASN A 71 -11.77 1.48 4.03
N ASN A 72 -11.73 0.28 3.44
CA ASN A 72 -11.08 0.03 2.16
C ASN A 72 -11.80 0.78 1.02
N ASP A 73 -13.13 0.68 0.96
CA ASP A 73 -13.93 1.35 -0.07
C ASP A 73 -13.79 2.88 0.04
N GLN A 74 -13.80 3.41 1.26
CA GLN A 74 -13.56 4.83 1.50
C GLN A 74 -12.13 5.23 1.12
N LEU A 75 -11.12 4.38 1.34
CA LEU A 75 -9.74 4.66 0.95
C LEU A 75 -9.62 4.74 -0.58
N TYR A 76 -10.14 3.75 -1.29
CA TYR A 76 -9.96 3.60 -2.73
C TYR A 76 -10.75 4.62 -3.55
N THR A 77 -11.78 5.24 -2.97
CA THR A 77 -12.52 6.33 -3.60
C THR A 77 -11.80 7.68 -3.52
N THR A 78 -10.82 7.84 -2.62
CA THR A 78 -10.04 9.09 -2.52
C THR A 78 -9.00 9.21 -3.63
N ALA A 79 -8.66 10.45 -3.99
CA ALA A 79 -7.58 10.72 -4.95
C ALA A 79 -6.23 10.15 -4.48
N ASP A 80 -5.96 10.21 -3.17
CA ASP A 80 -4.71 9.77 -2.56
C ASP A 80 -4.65 8.25 -2.33
N GLY A 81 -5.81 7.58 -2.22
CA GLY A 81 -5.90 6.16 -1.88
C GLY A 81 -6.33 5.23 -3.01
N ARG A 82 -6.82 5.74 -4.15
CA ARG A 82 -7.23 4.94 -5.33
C ARG A 82 -6.17 3.93 -5.75
N GLY A 83 -4.92 4.37 -5.73
CA GLY A 83 -3.77 3.56 -6.09
C GLY A 83 -3.50 2.35 -5.19
N LEU A 84 -4.01 2.39 -3.96
CA LEU A 84 -3.82 1.34 -2.97
C LEU A 84 -4.82 0.18 -3.12
N SER A 85 -5.74 0.25 -4.09
CA SER A 85 -6.77 -0.77 -4.32
C SER A 85 -6.20 -2.16 -4.65
N GLY A 86 -5.00 -2.22 -5.23
CA GLY A 86 -4.30 -3.47 -5.54
C GLY A 86 -3.55 -4.10 -4.36
N CYS A 87 -3.32 -3.37 -3.26
CA CYS A 87 -2.47 -3.79 -2.15
C CYS A 87 -2.84 -5.15 -1.55
N GLY A 88 -4.15 -5.45 -1.50
CA GLY A 88 -4.67 -6.71 -0.96
C GLY A 88 -4.20 -7.96 -1.70
N SER A 89 -3.68 -7.82 -2.92
CA SER A 89 -3.14 -8.93 -3.73
C SER A 89 -1.74 -9.37 -3.29
N SER A 90 -1.00 -8.51 -2.57
CA SER A 90 0.33 -8.84 -2.05
C SER A 90 0.56 -8.22 -0.65
N PRO A 91 -0.17 -8.68 0.39
CA PRO A 91 -0.03 -8.13 1.74
C PRO A 91 1.40 -8.11 2.30
N PRO A 92 2.27 -9.13 2.06
CA PRO A 92 3.64 -9.14 2.59
C PRO A 92 4.50 -7.96 2.11
N THR A 93 4.19 -7.38 0.94
CA THR A 93 4.89 -6.21 0.41
C THR A 93 4.65 -4.95 1.27
N HIS A 94 3.67 -4.98 2.17
CA HIS A 94 3.25 -3.85 2.98
C HIS A 94 3.60 -3.96 4.46
N GLU A 95 4.11 -5.11 4.91
CA GLU A 95 4.47 -5.37 6.33
C GLU A 95 5.46 -4.35 6.90
N TRP A 96 6.29 -3.70 6.07
CA TRP A 96 7.21 -2.66 6.54
C TRP A 96 6.55 -1.50 7.30
N VAL A 97 5.23 -1.32 7.13
CA VAL A 97 4.46 -0.27 7.80
C VAL A 97 4.28 -0.56 9.29
N ASP A 98 4.09 -1.83 9.69
CA ASP A 98 3.81 -2.22 11.09
C ASP A 98 4.82 -3.21 11.71
N ASP A 99 5.73 -3.78 10.93
CA ASP A 99 6.77 -4.74 11.35
C ASP A 99 7.73 -4.15 12.41
N GLY A 100 7.96 -2.84 12.42
CA GLY A 100 8.74 -2.14 13.47
C GLY A 100 10.23 -2.52 13.58
N SER A 101 10.65 -3.59 12.91
CA SER A 101 11.97 -4.22 13.02
C SER A 101 13.01 -3.69 12.01
N ARG A 102 12.57 -2.93 11.00
CA ARG A 102 13.37 -2.61 9.79
C ARG A 102 14.44 -1.53 9.94
N LEU A 103 14.78 -1.13 11.18
CA LEU A 103 15.84 -0.15 11.50
C LEU A 103 15.83 1.12 10.63
N MET A 104 14.64 1.57 10.22
CA MET A 104 14.47 2.77 9.42
C MET A 104 14.54 3.99 10.33
N ARG A 105 15.29 5.03 9.95
CA ARG A 105 15.23 6.32 10.65
C ARG A 105 13.80 6.84 10.62
N GLY A 106 13.31 7.39 11.75
CA GLY A 106 11.93 7.88 11.84
C GLY A 106 11.56 8.91 10.76
N SER A 107 12.51 9.76 10.36
CA SER A 107 12.31 10.69 9.24
C SER A 107 12.10 9.97 7.91
N THR A 108 12.88 8.94 7.60
CA THR A 108 12.72 8.12 6.39
C THR A 108 11.37 7.41 6.40
N TYR A 109 10.95 6.89 7.56
CA TYR A 109 9.63 6.26 7.72
C TYR A 109 8.50 7.24 7.41
N VAL A 110 8.55 8.45 7.98
CA VAL A 110 7.56 9.48 7.70
C VAL A 110 7.51 9.84 6.20
N HIS A 111 8.65 9.97 5.53
CA HIS A 111 8.67 10.25 4.08
C HIS A 111 8.13 9.08 3.25
N ALA A 112 8.41 7.84 3.64
CA ALA A 112 7.88 6.65 3.00
C ALA A 112 6.36 6.58 3.14
N ILE A 113 5.82 6.85 4.34
CA ILE A 113 4.37 6.93 4.58
C ILE A 113 3.75 8.08 3.78
N LYS A 114 4.38 9.26 3.73
CA LYS A 114 3.88 10.38 2.92
C LYS A 114 3.78 10.02 1.44
N THR A 115 4.79 9.32 0.93
CA THR A 115 4.82 8.86 -0.47
C THR A 115 3.77 7.79 -0.72
N ARG A 116 3.66 6.78 0.16
CA ARG A 116 2.67 5.70 0.10
C ARG A 116 1.24 6.23 0.06
N LEU A 117 0.93 7.21 0.90
CA LEU A 117 -0.41 7.77 1.04
C LEU A 117 -0.67 8.95 0.10
N GLY A 118 0.20 9.24 -0.87
CA GLY A 118 -0.01 10.36 -1.80
C GLY A 118 0.01 11.75 -1.15
N VAL A 119 0.47 11.87 0.11
CA VAL A 119 0.37 13.12 0.89
C VAL A 119 1.64 13.98 0.86
N VAL A 120 2.54 13.69 -0.07
CA VAL A 120 3.68 14.58 -0.37
C VAL A 120 3.15 15.94 -0.84
N ASN A 121 3.82 17.01 -0.43
CA ASN A 121 3.46 18.35 -0.84
C ASN A 121 3.75 18.52 -2.34
N THR A 122 2.69 18.58 -3.14
CA THR A 122 2.71 18.82 -4.59
C THR A 122 1.75 19.97 -4.89
N SER A 123 1.95 20.70 -5.99
CA SER A 123 1.08 21.82 -6.35
C SER A 123 -0.40 21.40 -6.47
N MET A 124 -0.69 20.22 -7.02
CA MET A 124 -2.05 19.69 -7.04
C MET A 124 -2.61 19.47 -5.63
N ARG A 125 -1.82 18.91 -4.71
CA ARG A 125 -2.27 18.71 -3.32
C ARG A 125 -2.43 20.03 -2.56
N ALA A 126 -1.50 20.96 -2.74
CA ALA A 126 -1.52 22.27 -2.12
C ALA A 126 -2.68 23.14 -2.60
N SER A 127 -3.19 22.90 -3.81
CA SER A 127 -4.36 23.60 -4.37
C SER A 127 -5.70 23.20 -3.73
N ARG A 128 -5.76 22.07 -3.01
CA ARG A 128 -7.02 21.60 -2.41
C ARG A 128 -7.57 22.62 -1.41
N GLY A 129 -8.84 22.98 -1.57
CA GLY A 129 -9.49 24.01 -0.75
C GLY A 129 -9.03 25.44 -1.04
N ARG A 130 -8.29 25.67 -2.13
CA ARG A 130 -7.80 26.99 -2.56
C ARG A 130 -8.17 27.24 -4.03
N PRO A 131 -9.37 27.78 -4.30
CA PRO A 131 -9.78 28.11 -5.66
C PRO A 131 -8.74 29.01 -6.36
N GLY A 132 -8.37 28.68 -7.60
CA GLY A 132 -7.41 29.45 -8.39
C GLY A 132 -5.92 29.24 -8.04
N ALA A 133 -5.61 28.37 -7.08
CA ALA A 133 -4.22 28.02 -6.78
C ALA A 133 -3.54 27.30 -7.97
N PRO A 134 -2.23 27.51 -8.18
CA PRO A 134 -1.51 26.84 -9.25
C PRO A 134 -1.49 25.33 -9.03
N VAL A 135 -1.75 24.58 -10.11
CA VAL A 135 -1.73 23.11 -10.11
C VAL A 135 -0.66 22.56 -11.03
N LEU A 136 0.02 23.40 -11.80
CA LEU A 136 1.02 22.97 -12.78
C LEU A 136 2.33 22.58 -12.09
N CYS A 137 3.09 21.72 -12.75
CA CYS A 137 4.40 21.28 -12.31
C CYS A 137 5.38 22.45 -12.18
N ASP A 138 5.97 22.58 -11.00
CA ASP A 138 6.92 23.63 -10.64
C ASP A 138 8.23 23.51 -11.45
N LEU A 139 8.50 22.34 -12.02
CA LEU A 139 9.61 22.11 -12.95
C LEU A 139 9.33 22.62 -14.38
N GLY A 140 8.15 23.22 -14.61
CA GLY A 140 7.80 23.89 -15.86
C GLY A 140 7.52 22.92 -17.03
N CYS A 141 7.05 21.70 -16.77
CA CYS A 141 6.71 20.76 -17.83
C CYS A 141 5.27 20.93 -18.40
N GLY A 142 4.48 21.84 -17.82
CA GLY A 142 3.13 22.17 -18.29
C GLY A 142 2.02 21.18 -17.92
N ARG A 143 2.33 20.11 -17.18
CA ARG A 143 1.32 19.15 -16.68
C ARG A 143 0.94 19.44 -15.24
N PRO A 144 -0.25 19.03 -14.78
CA PRO A 144 -0.62 19.09 -13.37
C PRO A 144 0.38 18.32 -12.48
N GLU A 145 0.81 18.94 -11.38
CA GLU A 145 1.77 18.38 -10.44
C GLU A 145 1.10 17.45 -9.44
N SER A 146 0.80 16.23 -9.87
CA SER A 146 0.48 15.14 -8.95
C SER A 146 1.75 14.39 -8.52
N LEU A 147 1.66 13.62 -7.43
CA LEU A 147 2.76 12.74 -7.05
C LEU A 147 3.04 11.69 -8.15
N GLY A 148 1.99 11.11 -8.75
CA GLY A 148 2.11 10.21 -9.89
C GLY A 148 2.85 10.86 -11.07
N HIS A 149 2.51 12.11 -11.39
CA HIS A 149 3.22 12.88 -12.42
C HIS A 149 4.73 12.98 -12.12
N LEU A 150 5.10 13.46 -10.94
CA LEU A 150 6.50 13.63 -10.55
C LEU A 150 7.26 12.29 -10.56
N LEU A 151 6.64 11.24 -10.01
CA LEU A 151 7.29 9.94 -9.87
C LEU A 151 7.33 9.13 -11.17
N GLN A 152 6.40 9.31 -12.10
CA GLN A 152 6.22 8.39 -13.24
C GLN A 152 6.42 9.02 -14.61
N SER A 153 5.98 10.26 -14.82
CA SER A 153 5.85 10.80 -16.18
C SER A 153 6.54 12.13 -16.44
N CYS A 154 6.99 12.85 -15.40
CA CYS A 154 7.58 14.18 -15.57
C CYS A 154 8.88 14.13 -16.38
N PRO A 155 8.96 14.71 -17.59
CA PRO A 155 10.17 14.62 -18.41
C PRO A 155 11.39 15.25 -17.72
N LYS A 156 11.17 16.24 -16.85
CA LYS A 156 12.21 16.92 -16.07
C LYS A 156 12.86 16.03 -15.01
N LEU A 157 12.21 14.93 -14.61
CA LEU A 157 12.69 13.94 -13.64
C LEU A 157 13.04 12.59 -14.30
N ALA A 158 13.25 12.56 -15.62
CA ALA A 158 13.64 11.34 -16.31
C ALA A 158 14.93 10.71 -15.75
N PRO A 159 16.02 11.46 -15.47
CA PRO A 159 17.24 10.88 -14.90
C PRO A 159 17.01 10.24 -13.53
N GLU A 160 16.16 10.84 -12.71
CA GLU A 160 15.83 10.42 -11.35
C GLU A 160 15.00 9.14 -11.36
N ARG A 161 14.07 9.01 -12.33
CA ARG A 161 13.35 7.75 -12.55
C ARG A 161 14.29 6.63 -12.94
N THR A 162 15.22 6.88 -13.88
CA THR A 162 16.23 5.89 -14.28
C THR A 162 17.12 5.51 -13.10
N ARG A 163 17.55 6.49 -12.28
CA ARG A 163 18.35 6.23 -11.08
C ARG A 163 17.62 5.34 -10.08
N ARG A 164 16.34 5.62 -9.83
CA ARG A 164 15.50 4.81 -8.93
C ARG A 164 15.29 3.39 -9.46
N HIS A 165 15.00 3.26 -10.75
CA HIS A 165 14.90 1.96 -11.43
C HIS A 165 16.18 1.15 -11.23
N ASN A 166 17.34 1.74 -11.56
CA ASN A 166 18.63 1.08 -11.45
C ASN A 166 18.93 0.68 -10.01
N HIS A 167 18.59 1.52 -9.03
CA HIS A 167 18.78 1.18 -7.63
C HIS A 167 17.95 -0.04 -7.19
N VAL A 168 16.69 -0.15 -7.63
CA VAL A 168 15.87 -1.34 -7.35
C VAL A 168 16.43 -2.57 -8.07
N LEU A 169 16.88 -2.42 -9.31
CA LEU A 169 17.54 -3.48 -10.05
C LEU A 169 18.79 -3.98 -9.32
N ASP A 170 19.62 -3.09 -8.79
CA ASP A 170 20.82 -3.42 -8.02
C ASP A 170 20.48 -4.23 -6.76
N LEU A 171 19.37 -3.90 -6.08
CA LEU A 171 18.88 -4.68 -4.93
C LEU A 171 18.48 -6.10 -5.34
N VAL A 172 17.76 -6.25 -6.46
CA VAL A 172 17.38 -7.56 -7.00
C VAL A 172 18.62 -8.37 -7.36
N VAL A 173 19.56 -7.79 -8.10
CA VAL A 173 20.83 -8.42 -8.47
C VAL A 173 21.60 -8.87 -7.23
N LYS A 174 21.73 -8.00 -6.22
CA LYS A 174 22.42 -8.35 -4.97
C LYS A 174 21.80 -9.57 -4.29
N GLN A 175 20.47 -9.67 -4.26
CA GLN A 175 19.77 -10.81 -3.68
C GLN A 175 20.00 -12.09 -4.50
N LEU A 176 19.90 -12.01 -5.82
CA LEU A 176 20.15 -13.16 -6.71
C LEU A 176 21.60 -13.66 -6.57
N THR A 177 22.58 -12.74 -6.48
CA THR A 177 24.00 -13.08 -6.31
C THR A 177 24.23 -13.76 -4.97
N SER A 178 23.61 -13.28 -3.89
CA SER A 178 23.72 -13.92 -2.57
C SER A 178 23.15 -15.35 -2.53
N LYS A 179 22.26 -15.68 -3.48
CA LYS A 179 21.72 -17.03 -3.67
C LYS A 179 22.57 -17.90 -4.61
N GLY A 180 23.69 -17.39 -5.12
CA GLY A 180 24.59 -18.12 -6.02
C GLY A 180 24.04 -18.37 -7.42
N LEU A 181 23.01 -17.62 -7.83
CA LEU A 181 22.39 -17.78 -9.15
C LEU A 181 23.24 -17.15 -10.25
N GLN A 182 23.31 -17.83 -11.40
CA GLN A 182 23.97 -17.30 -12.59
C GLN A 182 23.07 -16.27 -13.26
N MET A 183 23.65 -15.13 -13.67
CA MET A 183 22.87 -14.06 -14.28
C MET A 183 23.67 -13.20 -15.26
N LEU A 184 22.95 -12.54 -16.18
CA LEU A 184 23.44 -11.52 -17.10
C LEU A 184 22.59 -10.26 -16.94
N ARG A 185 23.23 -9.11 -16.79
CA ARG A 185 22.57 -7.80 -16.70
C ARG A 185 22.64 -7.09 -18.06
N GLU A 186 21.53 -6.47 -18.46
CA GLU A 186 21.41 -5.64 -19.68
C GLU A 186 21.97 -6.34 -20.93
N TYR A 187 21.71 -7.64 -21.04
CA TYR A 187 22.28 -8.47 -22.09
C TYR A 187 21.48 -8.37 -23.39
N SER A 188 22.19 -8.20 -24.51
CA SER A 188 21.58 -8.10 -25.83
C SER A 188 21.24 -9.47 -26.41
N ILE A 189 19.95 -9.77 -26.55
CA ILE A 189 19.43 -11.01 -27.12
C ILE A 189 18.90 -10.72 -28.53
N ARG A 190 19.51 -11.33 -29.54
CA ARG A 190 18.99 -11.27 -30.92
C ARG A 190 17.83 -12.26 -31.09
N THR A 191 16.67 -11.75 -31.48
CA THR A 191 15.47 -12.55 -31.77
C THR A 191 14.99 -12.32 -33.20
N ARG A 192 14.07 -13.16 -33.68
CA ARG A 192 13.40 -12.95 -34.98
C ARG A 192 12.64 -11.60 -35.06
N ALA A 193 12.23 -11.07 -33.91
CA ALA A 193 11.52 -9.79 -33.79
C ALA A 193 12.47 -8.61 -33.50
N GLY A 194 13.79 -8.79 -33.65
CA GLY A 194 14.81 -7.78 -33.37
C GLY A 194 15.58 -8.04 -32.08
N VAL A 195 16.39 -7.06 -31.69
CA VAL A 195 17.20 -7.10 -30.46
C VAL A 195 16.32 -6.79 -29.25
N ARG A 196 16.42 -7.62 -28.21
CA ARG A 196 15.79 -7.41 -26.89
C ARG A 196 16.89 -7.23 -25.85
N ILE A 197 16.70 -6.27 -24.95
CA ILE A 197 17.65 -5.98 -23.88
C ILE A 197 16.86 -5.98 -22.56
N PRO A 198 16.60 -7.17 -21.97
CA PRO A 198 15.99 -7.24 -20.65
C PRO A 198 16.92 -6.68 -19.58
N ASN A 199 16.38 -6.30 -18.43
CA ASN A 199 17.21 -5.82 -17.32
C ASN A 199 18.14 -6.92 -16.80
N VAL A 200 17.60 -8.11 -16.50
CA VAL A 200 18.37 -9.26 -16.02
C VAL A 200 17.83 -10.56 -16.62
N VAL A 201 18.73 -11.45 -16.99
CA VAL A 201 18.44 -12.85 -17.30
C VAL A 201 19.08 -13.71 -16.22
N VAL A 202 18.32 -14.58 -15.59
CA VAL A 202 18.78 -15.52 -14.56
C VAL A 202 18.61 -16.93 -15.08
N TRP A 203 19.57 -17.83 -14.84
CA TRP A 203 19.41 -19.24 -15.20
C TRP A 203 19.98 -20.20 -14.16
N GLY A 204 19.45 -21.41 -14.19
CA GLY A 204 19.88 -22.55 -13.38
C GLY A 204 19.56 -23.86 -14.09
N HIS A 205 19.58 -24.98 -13.35
CA HIS A 205 19.31 -26.30 -13.91
C HIS A 205 17.89 -26.47 -14.47
N GLU A 206 16.91 -25.78 -13.89
CA GLU A 206 15.49 -25.88 -14.27
C GLU A 206 15.08 -24.95 -15.42
N GLY A 207 15.99 -24.09 -15.90
CA GLY A 207 15.74 -23.19 -17.01
C GLY A 207 16.24 -21.76 -16.77
N ALA A 208 15.72 -20.84 -17.58
CA ALA A 208 16.07 -19.42 -17.54
C ALA A 208 14.82 -18.55 -17.38
N VAL A 209 14.95 -17.48 -16.60
CA VAL A 209 13.90 -16.49 -16.35
C VAL A 209 14.43 -15.11 -16.73
N VAL A 210 13.61 -14.36 -17.46
CA VAL A 210 13.86 -12.96 -17.79
C VAL A 210 13.15 -12.09 -16.74
N LEU A 211 13.90 -11.18 -16.13
CA LEU A 211 13.40 -10.23 -15.15
C LEU A 211 13.50 -8.80 -15.70
N ASP A 212 12.37 -8.10 -15.69
CA ASP A 212 12.26 -6.69 -16.05
C ASP A 212 11.66 -5.93 -14.86
N VAL A 213 12.38 -4.94 -14.36
CA VAL A 213 12.01 -4.18 -13.17
C VAL A 213 11.21 -2.98 -13.61
N GLN A 214 9.98 -2.89 -13.12
CA GLN A 214 9.15 -1.71 -13.33
C GLN A 214 8.86 -1.02 -12.00
N ILE A 215 9.07 0.30 -11.96
CA ILE A 215 8.62 1.12 -10.84
C ILE A 215 7.28 1.73 -11.20
N VAL A 216 6.21 1.17 -10.64
CA VAL A 216 4.85 1.69 -10.84
C VAL A 216 4.47 2.63 -9.71
N ALA A 217 3.69 3.66 -10.04
CA ALA A 217 2.89 4.41 -9.11
C ALA A 217 1.59 4.75 -9.82
N ASP A 218 0.56 4.98 -9.04
CA ASP A 218 -0.78 5.17 -9.55
C ASP A 218 -0.89 6.55 -10.19
N ASN A 219 -1.16 6.57 -11.49
CA ASN A 219 -1.56 7.77 -12.24
C ASN A 219 -3.07 7.79 -12.40
#